data_AF-A0A4S4KQ35-F1
#
_entry.id   AF-A0A4S4KQ35-F1
#
_cell.length_a   1.000
_cell.length_b   1.000
_cell.length_c   1.000
_cell.angle_alpha   90.00
_cell.angle_beta   90.00
_cell.angle_gamma   90.00
#
_symmetry.space_group_name_H-M   'P 1'
#
loop_
_entity.id
_entity.type
_entity.pdbx_description
1 polymer ?
#
loop_
_entity_poly.entity_id
_entity_poly.type
_entity_poly.pdbx_seq_one_letter_code
_entity_poly.pdbx_strand_id
1 'polypeptide(L)'
;MWTQPGTKMGPIILLVFFGWWGFNTLAYFVPLFYQEVLLLTPLQTAVRLVPMGVSGLITNIVTGFVVAYVPSQILVIVGLSSAVASCIVFSLIEVNASYWAMSFIVMITLPILDIAYTVANMQVCSGFPAHSQALAGSIFSVATRLGTSVGLAVTSTIANSVSTRFNKEHPEYVGTSPEVLMAGFRAAGWTCCGTVSLSLLIAIVGIRGIGLAGQRRPIVEKMKDGQDIELAIRHNEVADAATTSSQNVDIAVASASVVTLTASYVDSANK
;
A
#
# COMPACT_ATOMS: atom_id res chain seq x y z
N MET A 1 -10.74 11.67 9.76
CA MET A 1 -10.04 11.02 8.63
C MET A 1 -10.63 9.64 8.30
N TRP A 2 -10.83 8.76 9.28
CA TRP A 2 -11.39 7.40 9.10
C TRP A 2 -12.93 7.32 8.97
N THR A 3 -13.62 8.44 9.12
CA THR A 3 -15.09 8.55 9.19
C THR A 3 -15.67 9.63 8.27
N GLN A 4 -14.95 10.02 7.20
CA GLN A 4 -15.57 10.90 6.22
C GLN A 4 -16.71 10.15 5.49
N PRO A 5 -17.94 10.71 5.46
CA PRO A 5 -19.10 10.06 4.85
C PRO A 5 -18.88 9.99 3.34
N GLY A 6 -18.51 8.80 2.83
CA GLY A 6 -18.38 8.53 1.40
C GLY A 6 -17.21 7.62 1.02
N THR A 7 -16.11 7.64 1.78
CA THR A 7 -14.88 6.91 1.38
C THR A 7 -14.58 5.78 2.35
N LYS A 8 -14.72 4.54 1.88
CA LYS A 8 -14.50 3.32 2.67
C LYS A 8 -13.01 2.98 2.82
N MET A 9 -12.23 3.92 3.38
CA MET A 9 -10.76 3.82 3.42
C MET A 9 -10.27 2.66 4.27
N GLY A 10 -10.90 2.37 5.41
CA GLY A 10 -10.46 1.28 6.28
C GLY A 10 -10.45 -0.09 5.58
N PRO A 11 -11.57 -0.51 4.98
CA PRO A 11 -11.61 -1.71 4.16
C PRO A 11 -10.60 -1.70 3.00
N ILE A 12 -10.39 -0.55 2.33
CA ILE A 12 -9.43 -0.42 1.22
C ILE A 12 -7.98 -0.57 1.70
N ILE A 13 -7.63 -0.02 2.86
CA ILE A 13 -6.29 -0.18 3.42
C ILE A 13 -6.06 -1.63 3.85
N LEU A 14 -7.05 -2.26 4.49
CA LEU A 14 -6.95 -3.67 4.90
C LEU A 14 -6.83 -4.62 3.72
N LEU A 15 -7.65 -4.46 2.67
CA LEU A 15 -7.56 -5.34 1.50
C LEU A 15 -6.22 -5.19 0.80
N VAL A 16 -5.68 -3.97 0.69
CA VAL A 16 -4.38 -3.72 0.08
C VAL A 16 -3.27 -4.33 0.92
N PHE A 17 -3.33 -4.19 2.25
CA PHE A 17 -2.37 -4.82 3.16
C PHE A 17 -2.29 -6.34 2.93
N PHE A 18 -3.43 -7.04 2.93
CA PHE A 18 -3.48 -8.49 2.73
C PHE A 18 -3.17 -8.91 1.29
N GLY A 19 -3.56 -8.11 0.30
CA GLY A 19 -3.22 -8.36 -1.11
C GLY A 19 -1.72 -8.25 -1.36
N TRP A 20 -1.08 -7.18 -0.84
CA TRP A 20 0.36 -6.96 -1.01
C TRP A 20 1.22 -7.93 -0.24
N TRP A 21 0.75 -8.39 0.93
CA TRP A 21 1.33 -9.53 1.62
C TRP A 21 1.44 -10.70 0.65
N GLY A 22 0.31 -11.18 0.13
CA GLY A 22 0.27 -12.39 -0.70
C GLY A 22 1.12 -12.26 -1.96
N PHE A 23 1.00 -11.13 -2.66
CA PHE A 23 1.79 -10.87 -3.88
C PHE A 23 3.30 -10.84 -3.64
N ASN A 24 3.77 -10.04 -2.69
CA ASN A 24 5.21 -9.91 -2.45
C ASN A 24 5.80 -11.20 -1.89
N THR A 25 5.05 -11.89 -1.03
CA THR A 25 5.50 -13.15 -0.45
C THR A 25 5.59 -14.22 -1.53
N LEU A 26 4.58 -14.34 -2.40
CA LEU A 26 4.64 -15.30 -3.51
C LEU A 26 5.77 -14.96 -4.49
N ALA A 27 5.92 -13.68 -4.84
CA ALA A 27 7.01 -13.20 -5.69
C ALA A 27 8.41 -13.47 -5.10
N TYR A 28 8.53 -13.57 -3.77
CA TYR A 28 9.75 -13.99 -3.09
C TYR A 28 9.95 -15.51 -3.14
N PHE A 29 8.92 -16.31 -2.85
CA PHE A 29 9.05 -17.77 -2.80
C PHE A 29 9.22 -18.42 -4.19
N VAL A 30 8.68 -17.82 -5.24
CA VAL A 30 8.79 -18.33 -6.61
C VAL A 30 10.24 -18.47 -7.11
N PRO A 31 11.13 -17.47 -7.04
CA PRO A 31 12.54 -17.64 -7.38
C PRO A 31 13.28 -18.63 -6.46
N LEU A 32 12.93 -18.66 -5.16
CA LEU A 32 13.49 -19.63 -4.22
C LEU A 32 13.11 -21.07 -4.63
N PHE A 33 11.88 -21.30 -5.08
CA PHE A 33 11.46 -22.59 -5.61
C PHE A 33 12.31 -23.03 -6.82
N TYR A 34 12.59 -22.14 -7.77
CA TYR A 34 13.44 -22.52 -8.91
C TYR A 34 14.89 -22.82 -8.51
N GLN A 35 15.44 -22.08 -7.57
CA GLN A 35 16.84 -22.22 -7.18
C GLN A 35 17.08 -23.36 -6.20
N GLU A 36 16.24 -23.48 -5.17
CA GLU A 36 16.45 -24.43 -4.08
C GLU A 36 15.76 -25.79 -4.30
N VAL A 37 14.60 -25.81 -4.99
CA VAL A 37 13.86 -27.07 -5.22
C VAL A 37 14.19 -27.65 -6.59
N LEU A 38 14.16 -26.83 -7.64
CA LEU A 38 14.49 -27.28 -8.99
C LEU A 38 16.00 -27.23 -9.30
N LEU A 39 16.81 -26.74 -8.36
CA LEU A 39 18.28 -26.66 -8.45
C LEU A 39 18.77 -25.97 -9.73
N LEU A 40 18.01 -24.98 -10.20
CA LEU A 40 18.33 -24.22 -11.40
C LEU A 40 19.32 -23.10 -11.07
N THR A 41 20.17 -22.77 -12.03
CA THR A 41 21.09 -21.64 -11.83
C THR A 41 20.32 -20.31 -11.72
N PRO A 42 20.87 -19.30 -11.02
CA PRO A 42 20.22 -17.99 -10.90
C PRO A 42 19.90 -17.35 -12.26
N LEU A 43 20.79 -17.55 -13.26
CA LEU A 43 20.59 -17.06 -14.61
C LEU A 43 19.38 -17.73 -15.29
N GLN A 44 19.25 -19.05 -15.16
CA GLN A 44 18.10 -19.78 -15.70
C GLN A 44 16.79 -19.40 -14.99
N THR A 45 16.84 -19.11 -13.69
CA THR A 45 15.70 -18.61 -12.93
C THR A 45 15.27 -17.22 -13.42
N ALA A 46 16.22 -16.31 -13.64
CA ALA A 46 15.95 -14.97 -14.15
C ALA A 46 15.25 -15.01 -15.52
N VAL A 47 15.71 -15.85 -16.44
CA VAL A 47 15.08 -16.03 -17.77
C VAL A 47 13.62 -16.52 -17.63
N ARG A 48 13.34 -17.41 -16.68
CA ARG A 48 11.98 -17.91 -16.41
C ARG A 48 11.07 -16.91 -15.71
N LEU A 49 11.62 -15.86 -15.10
CA LEU A 49 10.86 -14.77 -14.49
C LEU A 49 10.49 -13.65 -15.48
N VAL A 50 11.11 -13.62 -16.67
CA VAL A 50 10.81 -12.61 -17.71
C VAL A 50 9.30 -12.51 -18.02
N PRO A 51 8.53 -13.61 -18.17
CA PRO A 51 7.09 -13.53 -18.41
C PRO A 51 6.31 -12.79 -17.31
N MET A 52 6.77 -12.84 -16.06
CA MET A 52 6.14 -12.11 -14.95
C MET A 52 6.33 -10.60 -15.09
N GLY A 53 7.53 -10.16 -15.46
CA GLY A 53 7.78 -8.75 -15.74
C GLY A 53 6.96 -8.23 -16.93
N VAL A 54 6.93 -8.99 -18.02
CA VAL A 54 6.17 -8.63 -19.24
C VAL A 54 4.66 -8.56 -18.96
N SER A 55 4.10 -9.55 -18.26
CA SER A 55 2.67 -9.55 -17.90
C SER A 55 2.33 -8.42 -16.93
N GLY A 56 3.20 -8.08 -15.98
CA GLY A 56 3.04 -6.92 -15.12
C GLY A 56 3.01 -5.61 -15.90
N LEU A 57 3.91 -5.41 -16.86
CA LEU A 57 3.91 -4.23 -17.74
C LEU A 57 2.61 -4.12 -18.55
N ILE A 58 2.19 -5.22 -19.20
CA ILE A 58 0.96 -5.26 -19.97
C ILE A 58 -0.24 -4.95 -19.08
N THR A 59 -0.30 -5.57 -17.90
CA THR A 59 -1.37 -5.36 -16.93
C THR A 59 -1.47 -3.88 -16.56
N ASN A 60 -0.37 -3.24 -16.18
CA ASN A 60 -0.37 -1.84 -15.77
C ASN A 60 -0.83 -0.89 -16.91
N ILE A 61 -0.42 -1.16 -18.16
CA ILE A 61 -0.89 -0.41 -19.33
C ILE A 61 -2.41 -0.59 -19.50
N VAL A 62 -2.89 -1.84 -19.48
CA VAL A 62 -4.31 -2.17 -19.61
C VAL A 62 -5.13 -1.52 -18.50
N THR A 63 -4.66 -1.54 -17.24
CA THR A 63 -5.31 -0.85 -16.11
C THR A 63 -5.53 0.62 -16.40
N GLY A 64 -4.52 1.31 -16.94
CA GLY A 64 -4.59 2.74 -17.26
C GLY A 64 -5.70 3.09 -18.26
N PHE A 65 -5.97 2.20 -19.23
CA PHE A 65 -7.06 2.37 -20.18
C PHE A 65 -8.42 1.97 -19.58
N VAL A 66 -8.48 0.84 -18.87
CA VAL A 66 -9.73 0.23 -18.42
C VAL A 66 -10.33 0.94 -17.21
N VAL A 67 -9.51 1.57 -16.35
CA VAL A 67 -9.96 2.21 -15.11
C VAL A 67 -10.98 3.36 -15.32
N ALA A 68 -10.98 3.96 -16.51
CA ALA A 68 -11.92 5.02 -16.87
C ALA A 68 -13.33 4.49 -17.22
N TYR A 69 -13.43 3.23 -17.66
CA TYR A 69 -14.66 2.67 -18.22
C TYR A 69 -15.32 1.61 -17.33
N VAL A 70 -14.54 0.90 -16.51
CA VAL A 70 -15.04 -0.24 -15.72
C VAL A 70 -15.19 0.14 -14.24
N PRO A 71 -16.29 -0.25 -13.58
CA PRO A 71 -16.47 -0.05 -12.14
C PRO A 71 -15.30 -0.59 -11.32
N SER A 72 -14.82 0.21 -10.37
CA SER A 72 -13.64 -0.12 -9.55
C SER A 72 -13.79 -1.43 -8.79
N GLN A 73 -15.00 -1.74 -8.34
CA GLN A 73 -15.29 -2.99 -7.63
C GLN A 73 -14.98 -4.23 -8.49
N ILE A 74 -15.33 -4.20 -9.79
CA ILE A 74 -15.09 -5.33 -10.69
C ILE A 74 -13.58 -5.50 -10.92
N LEU A 75 -12.88 -4.40 -11.17
CA LEU A 75 -11.43 -4.41 -11.39
C LEU A 75 -10.66 -4.97 -10.19
N VAL A 76 -11.03 -4.57 -8.98
CA VAL A 76 -10.42 -5.08 -7.75
C VAL A 76 -10.70 -6.57 -7.56
N ILE A 77 -11.94 -7.02 -7.78
CA ILE A 77 -12.31 -8.44 -7.66
C ILE A 77 -11.54 -9.29 -8.68
N VAL A 78 -11.42 -8.83 -9.94
CA VAL A 78 -10.69 -9.54 -10.99
C VAL A 78 -9.21 -9.69 -10.59
N GLY A 79 -8.54 -8.60 -10.21
CA GLY A 79 -7.13 -8.65 -9.79
C GLY A 79 -6.88 -9.53 -8.55
N LEU A 80 -7.80 -9.52 -7.58
CA LEU A 80 -7.68 -10.39 -6.41
C LEU A 80 -7.96 -11.85 -6.75
N SER A 81 -8.94 -12.12 -7.62
CA SER A 81 -9.26 -13.49 -8.06
C SER A 81 -8.12 -14.15 -8.83
N SER A 82 -7.43 -13.40 -9.69
CA SER A 82 -6.25 -13.89 -10.40
C SER A 82 -5.08 -14.18 -9.46
N ALA A 83 -4.90 -13.37 -8.41
CA ALA A 83 -3.91 -13.63 -7.37
C ALA A 83 -4.26 -14.90 -6.56
N VAL A 84 -5.53 -15.11 -6.19
CA VAL A 84 -5.98 -16.37 -5.56
C VAL A 84 -5.67 -17.56 -6.46
N ALA A 85 -6.02 -17.48 -7.74
CA ALA A 85 -5.72 -18.55 -8.71
C ALA A 85 -4.21 -18.82 -8.77
N SER A 86 -3.38 -17.78 -8.79
CA SER A 86 -1.92 -17.90 -8.78
C SER A 86 -1.40 -18.61 -7.52
N CYS A 87 -1.93 -18.25 -6.34
CA CYS A 87 -1.55 -18.89 -5.08
C CYS A 87 -1.98 -20.36 -5.05
N ILE A 88 -3.16 -20.69 -5.56
CA ILE A 88 -3.65 -22.08 -5.66
C ILE A 88 -2.73 -22.89 -6.57
N VAL A 89 -2.42 -22.40 -7.77
CA VAL A 89 -1.54 -23.09 -8.72
C VAL A 89 -0.14 -23.28 -8.13
N PHE A 90 0.41 -22.26 -7.45
CA PHE A 90 1.71 -22.39 -6.78
C PHE A 90 1.68 -23.41 -5.63
N SER A 91 0.60 -23.45 -4.85
CA SER A 91 0.48 -24.38 -3.72
C SER A 91 0.31 -25.84 -4.16
N LEU A 92 -0.29 -26.06 -5.33
CA LEU A 92 -0.47 -27.35 -5.96
C LEU A 92 0.69 -27.75 -6.87
N ILE A 93 1.72 -26.92 -7.00
CA ILE A 93 2.82 -27.21 -7.93
C ILE A 93 3.52 -28.50 -7.52
N GLU A 94 3.69 -29.42 -8.46
CA GLU A 94 4.48 -30.63 -8.29
C GLU A 94 5.85 -30.42 -8.91
N VAL A 95 6.89 -31.02 -8.32
CA VAL A 95 8.28 -30.87 -8.78
C VAL A 95 8.47 -31.37 -10.22
N ASN A 96 7.66 -32.34 -10.66
CA ASN A 96 7.69 -32.91 -12.02
C ASN A 96 6.69 -32.26 -12.99
N ALA A 97 5.92 -31.25 -12.56
CA ALA A 97 4.92 -30.63 -13.42
C ALA A 97 5.57 -29.83 -14.55
N SER A 98 4.96 -29.85 -15.73
CA SER A 98 5.43 -29.08 -16.87
C SER A 98 5.43 -27.59 -16.56
N TYR A 99 6.58 -26.94 -16.78
CA TYR A 99 6.77 -25.49 -16.59
C TYR A 99 5.68 -24.66 -17.27
N TRP A 100 5.25 -25.07 -18.47
CA TRP A 100 4.23 -24.37 -19.25
C TRP A 100 2.82 -24.50 -18.68
N ALA A 101 2.54 -25.58 -17.94
CA ALA A 101 1.21 -25.86 -17.42
C ALA A 101 0.94 -25.18 -16.06
N MET A 102 1.95 -25.03 -15.21
CA MET A 102 1.76 -24.53 -13.85
C MET A 102 2.54 -23.24 -13.60
N SER A 103 3.87 -23.29 -13.73
CA SER A 103 4.76 -22.15 -13.49
C SER A 103 4.43 -20.94 -14.36
N PHE A 104 4.21 -21.13 -15.66
CA PHE A 104 3.89 -20.04 -16.59
C PHE A 104 2.57 -19.36 -16.27
N ILE A 105 1.56 -20.12 -15.84
CA ILE A 105 0.27 -19.57 -15.42
C ILE A 105 0.47 -18.64 -14.23
N VAL A 106 1.18 -19.09 -13.19
CA VAL A 106 1.49 -18.27 -12.00
C VAL A 106 2.18 -16.96 -12.40
N MET A 107 3.15 -17.00 -13.33
CA MET A 107 3.86 -15.81 -13.78
C MET A 107 2.96 -14.78 -14.45
N ILE A 108 1.95 -15.21 -15.19
CA ILE A 108 1.04 -14.30 -15.90
C ILE A 108 -0.08 -13.82 -14.99
N THR A 109 -0.61 -14.68 -14.12
CA THR A 109 -1.80 -14.36 -13.32
C THR A 109 -1.48 -13.56 -12.07
N LEU A 110 -0.27 -13.69 -11.52
CA LEU A 110 0.13 -13.00 -10.30
C LEU A 110 0.17 -11.47 -10.46
N PRO A 111 0.77 -10.91 -11.54
CA PRO A 111 0.83 -9.45 -11.73
C PRO A 111 -0.51 -8.80 -12.05
N ILE A 112 -1.54 -9.56 -12.43
CA ILE A 112 -2.90 -9.04 -12.67
C ILE A 112 -3.48 -8.35 -11.42
N LEU A 113 -2.99 -8.71 -10.22
CA LEU A 113 -3.32 -8.03 -8.97
C LEU A 113 -3.02 -6.53 -9.00
N ASP A 114 -2.05 -6.08 -9.80
CA ASP A 114 -1.68 -4.65 -9.90
C ASP A 114 -2.88 -3.78 -10.28
N ILE A 115 -3.84 -4.31 -11.07
CA ILE A 115 -5.11 -3.62 -11.36
C ILE A 115 -5.81 -3.21 -10.06
N ALA A 116 -5.96 -4.15 -9.12
CA ALA A 116 -6.64 -3.91 -7.85
C ALA A 116 -5.91 -2.84 -7.03
N TYR A 117 -4.57 -2.85 -7.07
CA TYR A 117 -3.73 -1.90 -6.38
C TYR A 117 -3.84 -0.48 -6.94
N THR A 118 -3.71 -0.32 -8.25
CA THR A 118 -3.85 0.98 -8.92
C THR A 118 -5.22 1.58 -8.65
N VAL A 119 -6.28 0.76 -8.76
CA VAL A 119 -7.65 1.20 -8.49
C VAL A 119 -7.85 1.56 -7.03
N ALA A 120 -7.34 0.76 -6.09
CA ALA A 120 -7.44 1.04 -4.66
C ALA A 120 -6.71 2.33 -4.28
N ASN A 121 -5.49 2.54 -4.79
CA ASN A 121 -4.73 3.77 -4.57
C ASN A 121 -5.49 4.98 -5.12
N MET A 122 -6.04 4.86 -6.33
CA MET A 122 -6.81 5.91 -6.97
C MET A 122 -8.06 6.27 -6.17
N GLN A 123 -8.79 5.28 -5.65
CA GLN A 123 -9.97 5.48 -4.80
C GLN A 123 -9.63 6.13 -3.45
N VAL A 124 -8.50 5.77 -2.86
CA VAL A 124 -8.01 6.40 -1.63
C VAL A 124 -7.69 7.87 -1.90
N CYS A 125 -6.92 8.17 -2.94
CA CYS A 125 -6.56 9.55 -3.30
C CYS A 125 -7.78 10.37 -3.74
N SER A 126 -8.68 9.80 -4.55
CA SER A 126 -9.90 10.47 -5.04
C SER A 126 -10.94 10.69 -3.96
N GLY A 127 -10.75 10.17 -2.74
CA GLY A 127 -11.57 10.46 -1.58
C GLY A 127 -11.17 11.72 -0.80
N PHE A 128 -9.98 12.28 -1.06
CA PHE A 128 -9.45 13.43 -0.32
C PHE A 128 -9.27 14.69 -1.16
N PRO A 129 -9.41 15.90 -0.59
CA PRO A 129 -9.08 17.16 -1.26
C PRO A 129 -7.65 17.14 -1.81
N ALA A 130 -7.36 17.91 -2.86
CA ALA A 130 -6.10 17.80 -3.61
C ALA A 130 -4.86 17.97 -2.71
N HIS A 131 -4.96 18.84 -1.71
CA HIS A 131 -3.91 19.08 -0.72
C HIS A 131 -3.61 17.86 0.19
N SER A 132 -4.61 17.03 0.48
CA SER A 132 -4.47 15.86 1.36
C SER A 132 -4.28 14.53 0.62
N GLN A 133 -4.28 14.52 -0.72
CA GLN A 133 -4.07 13.29 -1.51
C GLN A 133 -2.67 12.71 -1.30
N ALA A 134 -1.65 13.57 -1.16
CA ALA A 134 -0.29 13.13 -0.87
C ALA A 134 -0.21 12.39 0.48
N LEU A 135 -0.94 12.86 1.49
CA LEU A 135 -1.04 12.21 2.80
C LEU A 135 -1.80 10.88 2.72
N ALA A 136 -2.87 10.82 1.92
CA ALA A 136 -3.61 9.58 1.69
C ALA A 136 -2.75 8.51 1.00
N GLY A 137 -2.01 8.90 -0.05
CA GLY A 137 -1.08 8.03 -0.77
C GLY A 137 0.11 7.57 0.08
N SER A 138 0.59 8.40 1.02
CA SER A 138 1.65 8.00 1.95
C SER A 138 1.15 6.97 2.96
N ILE A 139 -0.05 7.14 3.53
CA ILE A 139 -0.69 6.13 4.40
C ILE A 139 -0.85 4.81 3.65
N PHE A 140 -1.34 4.86 2.41
CA PHE A 140 -1.48 3.69 1.56
C PHE A 140 -0.14 2.98 1.32
N SER A 141 0.92 3.74 1.04
CA SER A 141 2.28 3.20 0.86
C SER A 141 2.88 2.63 2.15
N VAL A 142 2.55 3.20 3.31
CA VAL A 142 2.97 2.64 4.60
C VAL A 142 2.26 1.31 4.85
N ALA A 143 0.96 1.22 4.57
CA ALA A 143 0.20 -0.02 4.70
C ALA A 143 0.76 -1.13 3.80
N THR A 144 1.14 -0.80 2.56
CA THR A 144 1.72 -1.78 1.63
C THR A 144 3.08 -2.27 2.09
N ARG A 145 3.95 -1.36 2.53
CA ARG A 145 5.27 -1.71 3.08
C ARG A 145 5.16 -2.57 4.33
N LEU A 146 4.22 -2.26 5.22
CA LEU A 146 3.93 -3.08 6.39
C LEU A 146 3.40 -4.46 5.97
N GLY A 147 2.49 -4.52 5.00
CA GLY A 147 1.97 -5.77 4.45
C GLY A 147 3.06 -6.68 3.88
N THR A 148 4.00 -6.11 3.12
CA THR A 148 5.15 -6.83 2.58
C THR A 148 6.07 -7.35 3.70
N SER A 149 6.44 -6.49 4.65
CA SER A 149 7.37 -6.84 5.72
C SER A 149 6.80 -7.92 6.66
N VAL A 150 5.60 -7.67 7.19
CA VAL A 150 4.91 -8.62 8.07
C VAL A 150 4.61 -9.90 7.32
N GLY A 151 4.18 -9.78 6.06
CA GLY A 151 3.76 -10.93 5.29
C GLY A 151 4.88 -11.90 4.96
N LEU A 152 6.03 -11.36 4.58
CA LEU A 152 7.21 -12.17 4.33
C LEU A 152 7.72 -12.80 5.64
N ALA A 153 7.76 -12.05 6.74
CA ALA A 153 8.25 -12.57 8.03
C ALA A 153 7.38 -13.72 8.56
N VAL A 154 6.05 -13.54 8.58
CA VAL A 154 5.12 -14.55 9.06
C VAL A 154 5.14 -15.78 8.15
N THR A 155 5.06 -15.58 6.84
CA THR A 155 5.01 -16.70 5.89
C THR A 155 6.33 -17.47 5.85
N SER A 156 7.46 -16.78 5.93
CA SER A 156 8.79 -17.42 6.04
C SER A 156 8.93 -18.22 7.35
N THR A 157 8.42 -17.69 8.46
CA THR A 157 8.39 -18.43 9.73
C THR A 157 7.55 -19.69 9.63
N ILE A 158 6.38 -19.61 9.00
CA ILE A 158 5.50 -20.78 8.77
C ILE A 158 6.21 -21.80 7.86
N ALA A 159 6.79 -21.36 6.75
CA ALA A 159 7.51 -22.23 5.82
C ALA A 159 8.64 -22.98 6.52
N ASN A 160 9.50 -22.27 7.27
CA ASN A 160 10.61 -22.85 8.01
C ASN A 160 10.13 -23.80 9.12
N SER A 161 9.05 -23.47 9.82
CA SER A 161 8.47 -24.32 10.86
C SER A 161 7.95 -25.64 10.27
N VAL A 162 7.26 -25.58 9.13
CA VAL A 162 6.75 -26.76 8.42
C VAL A 162 7.90 -27.60 7.86
N SER A 163 8.90 -26.99 7.22
CA SER A 163 10.11 -27.70 6.77
C SER A 163 10.82 -28.39 7.93
N THR A 164 11.02 -27.70 9.06
CA THR A 164 11.69 -28.28 10.24
C THR A 164 10.89 -29.45 10.82
N ARG A 165 9.56 -29.34 10.87
CA ARG A 165 8.70 -30.43 11.33
C ARG A 165 8.79 -31.64 10.41
N PHE A 166 8.73 -31.44 9.10
CA PHE A 166 8.85 -32.51 8.12
C PHE A 166 10.22 -33.21 8.21
N ASN A 167 11.30 -32.45 8.38
CA ASN A 167 12.65 -32.98 8.58
C ASN A 167 12.81 -33.81 9.88
N LYS A 168 12.05 -33.48 10.93
CA LYS A 168 12.04 -34.28 12.17
C LYS A 168 11.29 -35.61 12.00
N GLU A 169 10.24 -35.61 11.18
CA GLU A 169 9.46 -36.81 10.86
C GLU A 169 10.20 -37.72 9.87
N HIS A 170 11.08 -37.14 9.03
CA HIS A 170 11.92 -37.85 8.06
C HIS A 170 13.42 -37.52 8.21
N PRO A 171 14.09 -38.06 9.24
CA PRO A 171 15.51 -37.78 9.51
C PRO A 171 16.46 -38.34 8.44
N GLU A 172 15.97 -39.20 7.54
CA GLU A 172 16.70 -39.66 6.36
C GLU A 172 17.09 -38.54 5.37
N TYR A 173 16.40 -37.39 5.39
CA TYR A 173 16.70 -36.28 4.51
C TYR A 173 17.57 -35.22 5.18
N VAL A 174 18.48 -34.61 4.43
CA VAL A 174 19.22 -33.41 4.87
C VAL A 174 18.23 -32.25 4.93
N GLY A 175 18.32 -31.37 5.93
CA GLY A 175 17.39 -30.25 6.10
C GLY A 175 17.32 -29.26 4.92
N THR A 176 18.30 -29.31 4.01
CA THR A 176 18.37 -28.53 2.75
C THR A 176 17.91 -29.33 1.53
N SER A 177 17.38 -30.53 1.72
CA SER A 177 16.86 -31.34 0.62
C SER A 177 15.64 -30.68 -0.03
N PRO A 178 15.47 -30.81 -1.36
CA PRO A 178 14.32 -30.27 -2.08
C PRO A 178 12.98 -30.74 -1.50
N GLU A 179 12.88 -31.97 -1.00
CA GLU A 179 11.63 -32.52 -0.44
C GLU A 179 11.19 -31.79 0.83
N VAL A 180 12.13 -31.50 1.74
CA VAL A 180 11.89 -30.77 2.99
C VAL A 180 11.50 -29.31 2.72
N LEU A 181 12.17 -28.67 1.76
CA LEU A 181 11.88 -27.28 1.37
C LEU A 181 10.53 -27.17 0.67
N MET A 182 10.19 -28.17 -0.15
CA MET A 182 8.91 -28.21 -0.86
C MET A 182 7.71 -28.21 0.10
N ALA A 183 7.78 -28.96 1.20
CA ALA A 183 6.71 -28.94 2.22
C ALA A 183 6.49 -27.53 2.79
N GLY A 184 7.57 -26.81 3.09
CA GLY A 184 7.53 -25.42 3.54
C GLY A 184 7.00 -24.46 2.48
N PHE A 185 7.40 -24.62 1.22
CA PHE A 185 6.94 -23.76 0.11
C PHE A 185 5.46 -23.97 -0.20
N ARG A 186 4.94 -25.19 -0.09
CA ARG A 186 3.49 -25.46 -0.22
C ARG A 186 2.70 -24.81 0.91
N ALA A 187 3.21 -24.86 2.15
CA ALA A 187 2.61 -24.17 3.28
C ALA A 187 2.64 -22.64 3.11
N ALA A 188 3.72 -22.09 2.56
CA ALA A 188 3.80 -20.68 2.20
C ALA A 188 2.75 -20.30 1.15
N GLY A 189 2.60 -21.14 0.10
CA GLY A 189 1.57 -20.98 -0.93
C GLY A 189 0.15 -20.97 -0.37
N TRP A 190 -0.18 -21.91 0.53
CA TRP A 190 -1.49 -21.95 1.21
C TRP A 190 -1.71 -20.74 2.10
N THR A 191 -0.67 -20.28 2.80
CA THR A 191 -0.75 -19.07 3.63
C THR A 191 -1.06 -17.84 2.78
N CYS A 192 -0.37 -17.69 1.64
CA CYS A 192 -0.65 -16.62 0.68
C CYS A 192 -2.06 -16.74 0.09
N CYS A 193 -2.51 -17.96 -0.23
CA CYS A 193 -3.87 -18.20 -0.72
C CYS A 193 -4.91 -17.74 0.30
N GLY A 194 -4.70 -18.05 1.59
CA GLY A 194 -5.59 -17.63 2.68
C GLY A 194 -5.65 -16.11 2.84
N THR A 195 -4.50 -15.43 2.82
CA THR A 195 -4.45 -13.97 2.99
C THR A 195 -5.05 -13.22 1.79
N VAL A 196 -4.77 -13.66 0.55
CA VAL A 196 -5.36 -13.05 -0.64
C VAL A 196 -6.86 -13.35 -0.72
N SER A 197 -7.30 -14.54 -0.31
CA SER A 197 -8.74 -14.85 -0.22
C SER A 197 -9.44 -13.97 0.82
N LEU A 198 -8.80 -13.71 1.96
CA LEU A 198 -9.31 -12.75 2.94
C LEU A 198 -9.41 -11.34 2.36
N SER A 199 -8.39 -10.89 1.60
CA SER A 199 -8.44 -9.63 0.86
C SER A 199 -9.61 -9.59 -0.12
N LEU A 200 -9.85 -10.67 -0.86
CA LEU A 200 -10.99 -10.81 -1.78
C LEU A 200 -12.33 -10.72 -1.04
N LEU A 201 -12.48 -11.36 0.12
CA LEU A 201 -13.69 -11.25 0.95
C LEU A 201 -13.91 -9.82 1.45
N ILE A 202 -12.85 -9.15 1.91
CA ILE A 202 -12.90 -7.73 2.30
C ILE A 202 -13.28 -6.87 1.11
N ALA A 203 -12.78 -7.15 -0.09
CA ALA A 203 -13.17 -6.43 -1.30
C ALA A 203 -14.66 -6.62 -1.63
N ILE A 204 -15.15 -7.87 -1.57
CA ILE A 204 -16.54 -8.21 -1.88
C ILE A 204 -17.52 -7.57 -0.89
N VAL A 205 -17.19 -7.48 0.40
CA VAL A 205 -18.07 -6.91 1.44
C VAL A 205 -17.85 -5.40 1.59
N GLY A 206 -16.59 -4.98 1.65
CA GLY A 206 -16.17 -3.61 1.92
C GLY A 206 -16.39 -2.66 0.76
N ILE A 207 -16.14 -3.06 -0.49
CA ILE A 207 -16.16 -2.16 -1.66
C ILE A 207 -17.54 -2.11 -2.35
N ARG A 208 -18.59 -2.74 -1.78
CA ARG A 208 -19.93 -2.70 -2.40
C ARG A 208 -20.42 -1.26 -2.59
N GLY A 209 -20.72 -0.87 -3.83
CA GLY A 209 -21.28 0.45 -4.15
C GLY A 209 -20.25 1.57 -4.33
N ILE A 210 -18.96 1.27 -4.48
CA ILE A 210 -17.97 2.26 -4.92
C ILE A 210 -18.11 2.45 -6.44
N GLY A 211 -18.32 3.70 -6.87
CA GLY A 211 -18.46 4.08 -8.28
C GLY A 211 -17.17 3.94 -9.09
N LEU A 212 -17.19 4.44 -10.32
CA LEU A 212 -16.02 4.46 -11.22
C LEU A 212 -14.89 5.30 -10.60
N ALA A 213 -13.72 4.72 -10.37
CA ALA A 213 -12.54 5.45 -9.88
C ALA A 213 -12.15 6.60 -10.84
N GLY A 214 -12.45 6.47 -12.14
CA GLY A 214 -12.10 7.42 -13.17
C GLY A 214 -12.94 8.70 -13.26
N GLN A 215 -13.95 8.91 -12.42
CA GLN A 215 -14.71 10.17 -12.46
C GLN A 215 -13.82 11.35 -12.04
N ARG A 216 -13.47 12.22 -13.00
CA ARG A 216 -12.91 13.53 -12.70
C ARG A 216 -13.90 14.26 -11.79
N ARG A 217 -13.45 14.70 -10.62
CA ARG A 217 -14.25 15.58 -9.77
C ARG A 217 -14.75 16.77 -10.58
N PRO A 218 -16.03 17.14 -10.46
CA PRO A 218 -16.56 18.30 -11.16
C PRO A 218 -15.76 19.56 -10.78
N ILE A 219 -15.50 20.42 -11.75
CA ILE A 219 -14.66 21.63 -11.60
C ILE A 219 -15.16 22.52 -10.44
N VAL A 220 -16.48 22.52 -10.21
CA VAL A 220 -17.16 23.25 -9.12
C VAL A 220 -16.61 22.85 -7.73
N GLU A 221 -16.35 21.56 -7.52
CA GLU A 221 -15.86 21.05 -6.24
C GLU A 221 -14.37 21.37 -6.05
N LYS A 222 -13.62 21.45 -7.15
CA LYS A 222 -12.22 21.89 -7.18
C LYS A 222 -12.08 23.39 -6.89
N MET A 223 -13.02 24.21 -7.37
CA MET A 223 -13.09 25.65 -7.07
C MET A 223 -13.42 25.90 -5.59
N LYS A 224 -14.35 25.11 -5.02
CA LYS A 224 -14.75 25.22 -3.62
C LYS A 224 -13.58 24.96 -2.66
N ASP A 225 -12.82 23.89 -2.90
CA ASP A 225 -11.61 23.57 -2.12
C ASP A 225 -10.54 24.68 -2.24
N GLY A 226 -10.36 25.25 -3.44
CA GLY A 226 -9.48 26.39 -3.65
C GLY A 226 -9.89 27.64 -2.86
N GLN A 227 -11.20 27.92 -2.80
CA GLN A 227 -11.73 29.02 -1.98
C GLN A 227 -11.56 28.76 -0.48
N ASP A 228 -11.83 27.55 -0.01
CA ASP A 228 -11.68 27.18 1.41
C ASP A 228 -10.22 27.33 1.87
N ILE A 229 -9.26 27.01 1.00
CA ILE A 229 -7.82 27.20 1.24
C ILE A 229 -7.46 28.69 1.27
N GLU A 230 -7.94 29.48 0.31
CA GLU A 230 -7.66 30.92 0.27
C GLU A 230 -8.24 31.63 1.50
N LEU A 231 -9.42 31.20 1.96
CA LEU A 231 -10.04 31.65 3.20
C LEU A 231 -9.22 31.27 4.44
N ALA A 232 -8.69 30.04 4.50
CA ALA A 232 -7.86 29.59 5.63
C ALA A 232 -6.51 30.33 5.69
N ILE A 233 -5.87 30.57 4.54
CA ILE A 233 -4.62 31.34 4.45
C ILE A 233 -4.88 32.78 4.92
N ARG A 234 -5.94 33.43 4.42
CA ARG A 234 -6.33 34.77 4.87
C ARG A 234 -6.61 34.81 6.37
N HIS A 235 -7.24 33.77 6.93
CA HIS A 235 -7.51 33.71 8.36
C HIS A 235 -6.22 33.66 9.19
N ASN A 236 -5.24 32.88 8.75
CA ASN A 236 -3.91 32.83 9.39
C ASN A 236 -3.14 34.15 9.22
N GLU A 237 -3.15 34.78 8.05
CA GLU A 237 -2.51 36.08 7.84
C GLU A 237 -3.12 37.17 8.74
N VAL A 238 -4.44 37.16 8.91
CA VAL A 238 -5.13 38.09 9.83
C VAL A 238 -4.76 37.80 11.29
N ALA A 239 -4.63 36.53 11.68
CA ALA A 239 -4.20 36.15 13.03
C ALA A 239 -2.75 36.57 13.33
N ASP A 240 -1.84 36.39 12.37
CA ASP A 240 -0.43 36.81 12.48
C ASP A 240 -0.32 38.34 12.53
N ALA A 241 -1.11 39.05 11.72
CA ALA A 241 -1.16 40.52 11.74
C ALA A 241 -1.70 41.06 13.07
N ALA A 242 -2.74 40.44 13.64
CA ALA A 242 -3.29 40.81 14.94
C ALA A 242 -2.27 40.61 16.07
N THR A 243 -1.53 39.49 16.04
CA THR A 243 -0.49 39.18 17.04
C THR A 243 0.69 40.15 16.94
N THR A 244 1.09 40.53 15.72
CA THR A 244 2.14 41.52 15.48
C THR A 244 1.71 42.91 15.96
N SER A 245 0.45 43.28 15.72
CA SER A 245 -0.11 44.55 16.20
C SER A 245 -0.15 44.63 17.72
N SER A 246 -0.53 43.55 18.43
CA SER A 246 -0.51 43.55 19.90
C SER A 246 0.92 43.68 20.44
N GLN A 247 1.89 42.97 19.86
CA GLN A 247 3.30 43.11 20.24
C GLN A 247 3.82 44.54 20.06
N ASN A 248 3.50 45.21 18.96
CA ASN A 248 3.94 46.58 18.72
C ASN A 248 3.34 47.58 19.71
N VAL A 249 2.08 47.38 20.12
CA VAL A 249 1.44 48.20 21.16
C VAL A 249 2.12 47.97 22.52
N ASP A 250 2.42 46.71 22.87
CA ASP A 250 3.12 46.39 24.12
C ASP A 250 4.53 47.02 24.18
N ILE A 251 5.27 46.98 23.07
CA ILE A 251 6.59 47.62 22.94
C ILE A 251 6.46 49.16 23.05
N ALA A 252 5.45 49.76 22.42
CA ALA A 252 5.21 51.20 22.49
C ALA A 252 4.89 51.64 23.93
N VAL A 253 4.03 50.90 24.65
CA VAL A 253 3.68 51.17 26.06
C VAL A 253 4.90 51.00 26.98
N ALA A 254 5.73 49.98 26.74
CA ALA A 254 6.97 49.80 27.48
C ALA A 254 7.94 50.96 27.25
N SER A 255 8.13 51.41 26.00
CA SER A 255 9.01 52.54 25.68
C SER A 255 8.54 53.87 26.28
N ALA A 256 7.22 54.13 26.26
CA ALA A 256 6.64 55.31 26.91
C ALA A 256 6.87 55.30 28.43
N SER A 257 6.70 54.13 29.07
CA SER A 257 6.94 53.96 30.51
C SER A 257 8.40 54.25 30.89
N VAL A 258 9.36 53.83 30.07
CA VAL A 258 10.80 54.11 30.27
C VAL A 258 11.09 55.60 30.14
N VAL A 259 10.52 56.28 29.14
CA VAL A 259 10.70 57.73 28.95
C VAL A 259 10.15 58.51 30.16
N THR A 260 8.96 58.16 30.66
CA THR A 260 8.39 58.81 31.86
C THR A 260 9.25 58.59 33.11
N LEU A 261 9.82 57.39 33.29
CA LEU A 261 10.74 57.11 34.40
C LEU A 261 12.04 57.93 34.29
N THR A 262 12.62 58.06 33.09
CA THR A 262 13.82 58.89 32.90
C THR A 262 13.54 60.38 33.09
N ALA A 263 12.38 60.89 32.66
CA ALA A 263 11.98 62.28 32.89
C ALA A 263 11.80 62.59 34.39
N SER A 264 11.18 61.67 35.15
CA SER A 264 11.04 61.80 36.61
C SER A 264 12.40 61.74 37.33
N TYR A 265 13.37 61.02 36.80
CA TYR A 265 14.72 60.92 37.37
C TYR A 265 15.54 62.20 37.13
N VAL A 266 15.44 62.80 35.93
CA VAL A 266 16.14 64.06 35.60
C VAL A 266 15.61 65.23 36.42
N ASP A 267 14.30 65.29 36.66
CA ASP A 267 13.68 66.36 37.47
C ASP A 267 14.02 66.22 38.98
N SER A 268 14.33 64.99 39.43
CA SER A 268 14.85 64.72 40.77
C SER A 268 16.33 65.08 40.96
N ALA A 269 17.12 65.15 39.87
CA ALA A 269 18.56 65.40 39.95
C ALA A 269 18.92 66.90 39.85
N ASN A 270 17.95 67.77 39.56
CA ASN A 270 18.13 69.20 39.33
C ASN A 270 17.61 70.08 40.50
N LYS A 271 17.37 69.48 41.67
CA LYS A 271 17.09 70.14 42.95
C LYS A 271 18.20 69.82 43.96
#